data_AF-A0A7K3Z527-F1
#
_entry.id   AF-A0A7K3Z527-F1
#
_cell.length_a   1.000
_cell.length_b   1.000
_cell.length_c   1.000
_cell.angle_alpha   90.00
_cell.angle_beta   90.00
_cell.angle_gamma   90.00
#
_symmetry.space_group_name_H-M   'P 1'
#
loop_
_entity.id
_entity.type
_entity.pdbx_description
1 polymer ?
#
loop_
_entity_poly.entity_id
_entity_poly.type
_entity_poly.pdbx_seq_one_letter_code
_entity_poly.pdbx_strand_id
1 'polypeptide(L)'
;MRKRLNVFLIAMLIGGLVSVNMTHFGMVGAEIEITKPSSPEFTVQLIDSSYNIPPTSSVDPYTGLTATQVERHIESRTIKLSIKNQPFTPFLVEEATANWTANLQYNIRWKGSFEQDWHEIYIPTNGFAGAHLESEYTVISFEGEYSATEGLKLHYPGLIATFPPSGQVDFQVKAMIGYVHRDPLALGWIFTGEESEWSNTQTITVDEGSVEVPEQSPVDPAQSSTQNQFGAQSAVTHSGIPWTEIGLFALFSGII
;
A
#
# COMPACT_ATOMS: atom_id res chain seq x y z
N MET A 1 -70.96 -20.12 36.46
CA MET A 1 -69.89 -19.86 35.47
C MET A 1 -68.77 -19.07 36.13
N ARG A 2 -67.72 -19.73 36.63
CA ARG A 2 -66.53 -19.08 37.20
C ARG A 2 -65.34 -19.36 36.29
N LYS A 3 -64.81 -18.31 35.67
CA LYS A 3 -63.60 -18.33 34.83
C LYS A 3 -62.39 -18.58 35.73
N ARG A 4 -61.75 -19.74 35.57
CA ARG A 4 -60.43 -20.05 36.13
C ARG A 4 -59.41 -19.91 35.00
N LEU A 5 -58.90 -18.71 34.80
CA LEU A 5 -57.76 -18.42 33.94
C LEU A 5 -56.97 -17.26 34.59
N ASN A 6 -55.66 -17.26 34.41
CA ASN A 6 -54.73 -16.13 34.69
C ASN A 6 -54.07 -16.04 36.08
N VAL A 7 -53.51 -17.13 36.59
CA VAL A 7 -52.40 -16.98 37.58
C VAL A 7 -51.16 -17.74 37.11
N PHE A 8 -51.33 -18.93 36.52
CA PHE A 8 -50.20 -19.74 36.04
C PHE A 8 -49.41 -19.11 34.87
N LEU A 9 -50.09 -18.35 34.00
CA LEU A 9 -49.48 -17.70 32.83
C LEU A 9 -48.69 -16.42 33.19
N ILE A 10 -49.04 -15.75 34.30
CA ILE A 10 -48.33 -14.56 34.79
C ILE A 10 -47.03 -14.97 35.49
N ALA A 11 -47.00 -16.11 36.18
CA ALA A 11 -45.79 -16.60 36.86
C ALA A 11 -44.69 -17.05 35.89
N MET A 12 -45.03 -17.68 34.75
CA MET A 12 -44.04 -18.05 33.72
C MET A 12 -43.45 -16.82 33.00
N LEU A 13 -44.20 -15.72 32.87
CA LEU A 13 -43.71 -14.48 32.24
C LEU A 13 -42.74 -13.69 33.13
N ILE A 14 -42.79 -13.86 34.45
CA ILE A 14 -41.89 -13.17 35.39
C ILE A 14 -40.62 -14.01 35.66
N GLY A 15 -40.71 -15.35 35.62
CA GLY A 15 -39.56 -16.24 35.79
C GLY A 15 -38.63 -16.35 34.57
N GLY A 16 -39.11 -16.00 33.37
CA GLY A 16 -38.31 -16.04 32.14
C GLY A 16 -37.38 -14.84 31.92
N LEU A 17 -37.45 -13.80 32.75
CA LEU A 17 -36.79 -12.52 32.49
C LEU A 17 -35.41 -12.34 33.16
N VAL A 18 -34.90 -13.32 33.92
CA VAL A 18 -33.69 -13.13 34.75
C VAL A 18 -32.45 -13.89 34.23
N SER A 19 -32.54 -14.66 33.15
CA SER A 19 -31.48 -15.61 32.77
C SER A 19 -30.74 -15.35 31.45
N VAL A 20 -30.69 -14.11 30.94
CA VAL A 20 -30.02 -13.81 29.65
C VAL A 20 -28.77 -12.90 29.77
N ASN A 21 -28.41 -12.40 30.94
CA ASN A 21 -27.34 -11.39 31.07
C ASN A 21 -25.97 -11.93 31.52
N MET A 22 -25.62 -13.18 31.22
CA MET A 22 -24.29 -13.71 31.57
C MET A 22 -23.74 -14.62 30.49
N THR A 23 -23.18 -14.03 29.43
CA THR A 23 -21.93 -14.47 28.77
C THR A 23 -21.55 -13.43 27.72
N HIS A 24 -21.18 -12.23 28.15
CA HIS A 24 -20.33 -11.36 27.33
C HIS A 24 -18.97 -11.32 28.03
N PHE A 25 -18.26 -12.45 27.98
CA PHE A 25 -16.82 -12.44 28.19
C PHE A 25 -16.27 -11.59 27.05
N GLY A 26 -16.05 -10.30 27.34
CA GLY A 26 -15.41 -9.38 26.42
C GLY A 26 -14.09 -10.00 26.01
N MET A 27 -14.03 -10.49 24.78
CA MET A 27 -12.77 -10.83 24.14
C MET A 27 -11.99 -9.52 24.12
N VAL A 28 -10.94 -9.44 24.95
CA VAL A 28 -9.98 -8.34 24.88
C VAL A 28 -9.26 -8.54 23.56
N GLY A 29 -9.80 -7.95 22.49
CA GLY A 29 -9.09 -7.84 21.23
C GLY A 29 -7.86 -7.00 21.51
N ALA A 30 -6.68 -7.61 21.43
CA ALA A 30 -5.46 -6.84 21.33
C ALA A 30 -5.59 -6.03 20.03
N GLU A 31 -5.73 -4.71 20.17
CA GLU A 31 -5.72 -3.80 19.03
C GLU A 31 -4.37 -3.97 18.34
N ILE A 32 -4.38 -4.41 17.08
CA ILE A 32 -3.16 -4.57 16.30
C ILE A 32 -2.71 -3.16 15.91
N GLU A 33 -1.76 -2.62 16.66
CA GLU A 33 -1.14 -1.33 16.35
C GLU A 33 -0.25 -1.50 15.12
N ILE A 34 -0.69 -0.92 13.99
CA ILE A 34 0.12 -0.86 12.78
C ILE A 34 1.24 0.15 13.04
N THR A 35 2.49 -0.25 12.83
CA THR A 35 3.62 0.65 13.05
C THR A 35 3.76 1.64 11.90
N LYS A 36 3.99 2.92 12.23
CA LYS A 36 4.24 3.95 11.22
C LYS A 36 5.51 3.61 10.41
N PRO A 37 5.44 3.53 9.06
CA PRO A 37 6.59 3.23 8.25
C PRO A 37 7.60 4.39 8.21
N SER A 38 8.86 4.07 7.91
CA SER A 38 9.92 5.08 7.70
C SER A 38 9.80 5.74 6.31
N SER A 39 10.33 6.96 6.15
CA SER A 39 10.33 7.62 4.86
C SER A 39 11.22 6.85 3.86
N PRO A 40 10.77 6.55 2.63
CA PRO A 40 11.51 5.68 1.71
C PRO A 40 12.81 6.30 1.19
N GLU A 41 13.87 5.49 1.15
CA GLU A 41 15.02 5.72 0.29
C GLU A 41 14.67 5.23 -1.12
N PHE A 42 14.84 6.07 -2.14
CA PHE A 42 14.60 5.68 -3.53
C PHE A 42 15.63 6.29 -4.46
N THR A 43 15.62 5.91 -5.74
CA THR A 43 16.34 6.56 -6.84
C THR A 43 15.47 6.58 -8.10
N VAL A 44 15.65 7.60 -8.94
CA VAL A 44 14.98 7.70 -10.25
C VAL A 44 16.02 7.88 -11.34
N GLN A 45 15.91 7.11 -12.42
CA GLN A 45 16.84 7.18 -13.55
C GLN A 45 16.07 7.22 -14.86
N LEU A 46 16.56 8.03 -15.81
CA LEU A 46 16.13 7.94 -17.21
C LEU A 46 17.09 7.02 -17.95
N ILE A 47 16.56 5.95 -18.53
CA ILE A 47 17.32 4.96 -19.27
C ILE A 47 16.98 5.09 -20.75
N ASP A 48 17.99 5.36 -21.57
CA ASP A 48 17.88 5.33 -23.03
C ASP A 48 18.15 3.91 -23.54
N SER A 49 17.16 3.32 -24.19
CA SER A 49 17.21 2.00 -24.84
C SER A 49 16.97 2.11 -26.35
N SER A 50 17.17 3.29 -26.93
CA SER A 50 17.02 3.54 -28.36
C SER A 50 18.04 2.73 -29.18
N TYR A 51 17.63 2.29 -30.38
CA TYR A 51 18.48 1.49 -31.26
C TYR A 51 18.17 1.69 -32.75
N ASN A 52 19.15 1.38 -33.60
CA ASN A 52 19.00 1.42 -35.06
C ASN A 52 18.69 0.04 -35.62
N ILE A 53 17.68 -0.04 -36.49
CA ILE A 53 17.39 -1.22 -37.30
C ILE A 53 18.05 -1.02 -38.68
N PRO A 54 19.04 -1.84 -39.05
CA PRO A 54 19.68 -1.72 -40.35
C PRO A 54 18.70 -2.07 -41.48
N PRO A 55 18.90 -1.53 -42.70
CA PRO A 55 18.04 -1.85 -43.83
C PRO A 55 18.14 -3.34 -44.18
N THR A 56 16.99 -3.97 -44.45
CA THR A 56 16.93 -5.38 -44.86
C THR A 56 16.23 -5.50 -46.21
N SER A 57 16.66 -6.47 -47.03
CA SER A 57 16.00 -6.80 -48.29
C SER A 57 15.60 -8.26 -48.30
N SER A 58 14.37 -8.54 -48.72
CA SER A 58 13.84 -9.89 -48.90
C SER A 58 13.21 -10.03 -50.27
N VAL A 59 13.47 -11.16 -50.94
CA VAL A 59 12.81 -11.51 -52.20
C VAL A 59 11.60 -12.37 -51.89
N ASP A 60 10.41 -11.95 -52.32
CA ASP A 60 9.20 -12.76 -52.22
C ASP A 60 9.33 -14.00 -53.12
N PRO A 61 9.26 -15.23 -52.57
CA PRO A 61 9.49 -16.45 -53.35
C PRO A 61 8.40 -16.74 -54.39
N TYR A 62 7.24 -16.09 -54.31
CA TYR A 62 6.12 -16.31 -55.22
C TYR A 62 6.06 -15.28 -56.34
N THR A 63 6.53 -14.06 -56.11
CA THR A 63 6.49 -12.97 -57.11
C THR A 63 7.86 -12.58 -57.66
N GLY A 64 8.95 -12.95 -56.97
CA GLY A 64 10.31 -12.53 -57.31
C GLY A 64 10.59 -11.04 -57.02
N LEU A 65 9.64 -10.31 -56.44
CA LEU A 65 9.79 -8.90 -56.11
C LEU A 65 10.66 -8.74 -54.86
N THR A 66 11.57 -7.77 -54.88
CA THR A 66 12.39 -7.42 -53.73
C THR A 66 11.65 -6.38 -52.89
N ALA A 67 11.33 -6.72 -51.65
CA ALA A 67 10.90 -5.77 -50.63
C ALA A 67 12.13 -5.29 -49.86
N THR A 68 12.27 -3.97 -49.72
CA THR A 68 13.34 -3.36 -48.91
C THR A 68 12.73 -2.63 -47.74
N GLN A 69 13.13 -3.01 -46.53
CA GLN A 69 12.88 -2.22 -45.32
C GLN A 69 13.99 -1.18 -45.21
N VAL A 70 13.60 0.09 -45.17
CA VAL A 70 14.52 1.21 -44.96
C VAL A 70 15.07 1.16 -43.54
N GLU A 71 16.27 1.71 -43.36
CA GLU A 71 16.85 1.95 -42.04
C GLU A 71 15.87 2.77 -41.19
N ARG A 72 15.74 2.41 -39.92
CA ARG A 72 14.89 3.13 -38.97
C ARG A 72 15.54 3.19 -37.60
N HIS A 73 15.52 4.37 -37.00
CA HIS A 73 15.81 4.57 -35.59
C HIS A 73 14.55 4.33 -34.75
N ILE A 74 14.67 3.54 -33.69
CA ILE A 74 13.60 3.33 -32.71
C ILE A 74 13.99 4.06 -31.43
N GLU A 75 13.20 5.05 -31.07
CA GLU A 75 13.33 5.79 -29.83
C GLU A 75 12.62 5.02 -28.70
N SER A 76 13.35 4.70 -27.62
CA SER A 76 12.78 4.01 -26.47
C SER A 76 13.45 4.48 -25.19
N ARG A 77 12.67 5.09 -24.30
CA ARG A 77 13.17 5.58 -23.02
C ARG A 77 12.31 5.11 -21.88
N THR A 78 12.95 4.84 -20.76
CA THR A 78 12.30 4.30 -19.57
C THR A 78 12.68 5.11 -18.35
N ILE A 79 11.70 5.62 -17.61
CA ILE A 79 11.94 6.11 -16.25
C ILE A 79 11.92 4.90 -15.33
N LYS A 80 13.06 4.62 -14.69
CA LYS A 80 13.21 3.55 -13.70
C LYS A 80 13.26 4.14 -12.31
N LEU A 81 12.28 3.80 -11.49
CA LEU A 81 12.19 4.17 -10.09
C LEU A 81 12.50 2.95 -9.22
N SER A 82 13.53 3.05 -8.37
CA SER A 82 13.95 1.96 -7.49
C SER A 82 13.80 2.39 -6.02
N ILE A 83 12.94 1.72 -5.26
CA ILE A 83 12.64 2.03 -3.86
C ILE A 83 13.23 0.95 -2.98
N LYS A 84 14.04 1.31 -1.99
CA LYS A 84 14.60 0.37 -1.03
C LYS A 84 13.52 -0.09 -0.06
N ASN A 85 13.31 -1.40 0.01
CA ASN A 85 12.30 -1.98 0.87
C ASN A 85 12.73 -1.95 2.34
N GLN A 86 11.87 -1.39 3.20
CA GLN A 86 12.02 -1.57 4.63
C GLN A 86 11.61 -2.99 5.04
N PRO A 87 12.23 -3.58 6.08
CA PRO A 87 11.83 -4.89 6.57
C PRO A 87 10.36 -4.89 6.99
N PHE A 88 9.58 -5.78 6.39
CA PHE A 88 8.16 -5.91 6.68
C PHE A 88 7.72 -7.35 6.45
N THR A 89 6.83 -7.85 7.32
CA THR A 89 6.20 -9.18 7.18
C THR A 89 4.69 -8.99 7.13
N PRO A 90 4.01 -9.37 6.02
CA PRO A 90 2.57 -9.26 5.92
C PRO A 90 1.85 -10.02 7.03
N PHE A 91 0.75 -9.45 7.51
CA PHE A 91 -0.09 -10.05 8.54
C PHE A 91 -1.57 -9.86 8.21
N LEU A 92 -2.41 -10.70 8.80
CA LEU A 92 -3.85 -10.60 8.64
C LEU A 92 -4.43 -9.59 9.63
N VAL A 93 -5.32 -8.75 9.12
CA VAL A 93 -6.16 -7.84 9.90
C VAL A 93 -7.59 -8.38 9.81
N GLU A 94 -8.14 -8.77 10.96
CA GLU A 94 -9.53 -9.22 11.07
C GLU A 94 -10.41 -8.02 11.40
N GLU A 95 -11.20 -7.58 10.44
CA GLU A 95 -12.30 -6.65 10.67
C GLU A 95 -13.61 -7.43 10.75
N ALA A 96 -14.61 -6.88 11.45
CA ALA A 96 -15.86 -7.57 11.82
C ALA A 96 -16.53 -8.40 10.70
N THR A 97 -16.36 -8.03 9.43
CA THR A 97 -16.95 -8.71 8.28
C THR A 97 -15.96 -9.26 7.25
N ALA A 98 -14.65 -9.01 7.40
CA ALA A 98 -13.66 -9.35 6.38
C ALA A 98 -12.26 -9.50 6.97
N ASN A 99 -11.47 -10.38 6.35
CA ASN A 99 -10.06 -10.53 6.65
C ASN A 99 -9.25 -9.86 5.53
N TRP A 100 -8.40 -8.91 5.91
CA TRP A 100 -7.51 -8.20 5.00
C TRP A 100 -6.07 -8.61 5.26
N THR A 101 -5.22 -8.54 4.24
CA THR A 101 -3.77 -8.72 4.42
C THR A 101 -3.12 -7.35 4.42
N ALA A 102 -2.62 -6.92 5.57
CA ALA A 102 -1.79 -5.73 5.66
C ALA A 102 -0.45 -6.00 4.96
N ASN A 103 -0.08 -5.11 4.04
CA ASN A 103 1.13 -5.19 3.24
C ASN A 103 1.86 -3.84 3.22
N LEU A 104 3.13 -3.86 2.84
CA LEU A 104 3.91 -2.67 2.52
C LEU A 104 3.62 -2.25 1.08
N GLN A 105 3.23 -1.00 0.90
CA GLN A 105 2.91 -0.40 -0.39
C GLN A 105 3.57 0.98 -0.50
N TYR A 106 3.66 1.49 -1.73
CA TYR A 106 4.21 2.80 -2.02
C TYR A 106 3.20 3.66 -2.78
N ASN A 107 2.94 4.87 -2.27
CA ASN A 107 2.31 5.93 -3.03
C ASN A 107 3.43 6.76 -3.68
N ILE A 108 3.34 6.96 -4.98
CA ILE A 108 4.34 7.66 -5.78
C ILE A 108 3.65 8.86 -6.39
N ARG A 109 4.30 10.02 -6.33
CA ARG A 109 3.82 11.22 -6.99
C ARG A 109 4.90 11.88 -7.79
N TRP A 110 4.48 12.61 -8.82
CA TRP A 110 5.35 13.36 -9.70
C TRP A 110 4.79 14.75 -9.95
N LYS A 111 5.64 15.66 -10.39
CA LYS A 111 5.24 16.96 -10.94
C LYS A 111 6.33 17.49 -11.87
N GLY A 112 5.99 18.40 -12.77
CA GLY A 112 7.02 19.23 -13.39
C GLY A 112 7.75 20.05 -12.32
N SER A 113 9.06 20.27 -12.43
CA SER A 113 9.80 20.98 -11.36
C SER A 113 9.30 22.40 -11.10
N PHE A 114 8.66 23.02 -12.09
CA PHE A 114 8.02 24.34 -12.00
C PHE A 114 6.50 24.28 -11.76
N GLU A 115 5.91 23.09 -11.70
CA GLU A 115 4.51 22.91 -11.31
C GLU A 115 4.35 23.03 -9.79
N GLN A 116 3.17 23.49 -9.38
CA GLN A 116 2.80 23.63 -7.96
C GLN A 116 2.15 22.37 -7.41
N ASP A 117 1.34 21.72 -8.23
CA ASP A 117 0.53 20.57 -7.84
C ASP A 117 1.25 19.26 -8.14
N TRP A 118 1.10 18.30 -7.21
CA TRP A 118 1.59 16.95 -7.39
C TRP A 118 0.51 16.04 -7.97
N HIS A 119 0.92 15.12 -8.83
CA HIS A 119 0.08 14.10 -9.43
C HIS A 119 0.46 12.73 -8.85
N GLU A 120 -0.50 12.03 -8.25
CA GLU A 120 -0.28 10.68 -7.72
C GLU A 120 -0.39 9.62 -8.82
N ILE A 121 0.53 8.67 -8.81
CA ILE A 121 0.53 7.51 -9.70
C ILE A 121 -0.33 6.43 -9.02
N TYR A 122 -1.61 6.43 -9.38
CA TYR A 122 -2.60 5.50 -8.85
C TYR A 122 -3.23 4.67 -9.96
N ILE A 123 -3.23 3.35 -9.81
CA ILE A 123 -3.81 2.41 -10.78
C ILE A 123 -5.19 2.00 -10.28
N PRO A 124 -6.31 2.41 -10.90
CA PRO A 124 -7.66 2.11 -10.40
C PRO A 124 -7.97 0.61 -10.26
N THR A 125 -7.29 -0.25 -11.01
CA THR A 125 -7.49 -1.71 -10.94
C THR A 125 -6.70 -2.37 -9.83
N ASN A 126 -5.50 -1.85 -9.50
CA ASN A 126 -4.51 -2.52 -8.67
C ASN A 126 -4.16 -1.74 -7.39
N GLY A 127 -4.67 -0.51 -7.25
CA GLY A 127 -4.35 0.39 -6.14
C GLY A 127 -2.95 0.98 -6.27
N PHE A 128 -2.18 0.87 -5.19
CA PHE A 128 -0.82 1.38 -5.06
C PHE A 128 0.24 0.34 -5.42
N ALA A 129 1.48 0.77 -5.59
CA ALA A 129 2.58 -0.15 -5.90
C ALA A 129 2.94 -0.98 -4.66
N GLY A 130 2.62 -2.28 -4.69
CA GLY A 130 3.02 -3.21 -3.64
C GLY A 130 4.53 -3.42 -3.59
N ALA A 131 5.10 -3.50 -2.39
CA ALA A 131 6.51 -3.79 -2.23
C ALA A 131 6.86 -5.22 -2.64
N HIS A 132 7.99 -5.40 -3.32
CA HIS A 132 8.54 -6.71 -3.63
C HIS A 132 9.37 -7.22 -2.46
N LEU A 133 8.71 -7.77 -1.44
CA LEU A 133 9.32 -8.11 -0.14
C LEU A 133 10.45 -9.15 -0.18
N GLU A 134 10.56 -9.92 -1.26
CA GLU A 134 11.66 -10.88 -1.49
C GLU A 134 12.93 -10.22 -2.05
N SER A 135 12.87 -8.93 -2.36
CA SER A 135 13.95 -8.14 -2.94
C SER A 135 14.32 -6.97 -2.02
N GLU A 136 15.59 -6.56 -2.05
CA GLU A 136 16.04 -5.33 -1.37
C GLU A 136 15.35 -4.10 -1.97
N TYR A 137 15.00 -4.14 -3.25
CA TYR A 137 14.35 -3.03 -3.95
C TYR A 137 13.03 -3.44 -4.62
N THR A 138 12.07 -2.52 -4.58
CA THR A 138 10.92 -2.49 -5.48
C THR A 138 11.27 -1.62 -6.68
N VAL A 139 11.22 -2.17 -7.88
CA VAL A 139 11.56 -1.47 -9.13
C VAL A 139 10.31 -1.28 -9.96
N ILE A 140 10.07 -0.04 -10.37
CA ILE A 140 8.93 0.36 -11.19
C ILE A 140 9.48 1.06 -12.42
N SER A 141 9.00 0.65 -13.60
CA SER A 141 9.47 1.16 -14.88
C SER A 141 8.31 1.78 -15.65
N PHE A 142 8.50 3.01 -16.11
CA PHE A 142 7.57 3.72 -16.97
C PHE A 142 8.20 3.85 -18.36
N GLU A 143 7.80 2.98 -19.27
CA GLU A 143 8.23 3.02 -20.66
C GLU A 143 7.52 4.16 -21.40
N GLY A 144 8.26 4.85 -22.27
CA GLY A 144 7.76 5.97 -23.03
C GLY A 144 8.34 6.06 -24.43
N GLU A 145 7.58 6.71 -25.29
CA GLU A 145 8.00 7.11 -26.63
C GLU A 145 8.66 8.49 -26.54
N TYR A 146 9.89 8.60 -27.02
CA TYR A 146 10.60 9.87 -27.05
C TYR A 146 10.61 10.47 -28.45
N SER A 147 10.51 11.79 -28.51
CA SER A 147 10.69 12.59 -29.72
C SER A 147 11.46 13.85 -29.38
N ALA A 148 12.42 14.25 -30.23
CA ALA A 148 13.16 15.49 -30.04
C ALA A 148 12.27 16.75 -30.08
N THR A 149 11.07 16.69 -30.67
CA THR A 149 10.16 17.85 -30.77
C THR A 149 9.13 17.91 -29.65
N GLU A 150 8.68 16.75 -29.15
CA GLU A 150 7.59 16.66 -28.17
C GLU A 150 8.06 16.22 -26.78
N GLY A 151 9.22 15.57 -26.71
CA GLY A 151 9.81 15.02 -25.49
C GLY A 151 9.36 13.59 -25.21
N LEU A 152 9.29 13.23 -23.92
CA LEU A 152 8.96 11.88 -23.46
C LEU A 152 7.46 11.75 -23.18
N LYS A 153 6.78 10.93 -23.97
CA LYS A 153 5.37 10.58 -23.78
C LYS A 153 5.27 9.29 -22.97
N LEU A 154 4.64 9.37 -21.80
CA LEU A 154 4.36 8.22 -20.95
C LEU A 154 2.88 7.87 -21.02
N HIS A 155 2.61 6.59 -21.26
CA HIS A 155 1.26 6.04 -21.26
C HIS A 155 1.22 4.83 -20.34
N TYR A 156 1.22 5.10 -19.04
CA TYR A 156 1.12 4.12 -17.98
C TYR A 156 -0.17 4.34 -17.18
N PRO A 157 -0.86 3.29 -16.69
CA PRO A 157 -2.03 3.46 -15.84
C PRO A 157 -1.70 4.35 -14.62
N GLY A 158 -2.38 5.49 -14.47
CA GLY A 158 -2.09 6.47 -13.41
C GLY A 158 -0.97 7.48 -13.74
N LEU A 159 -0.30 7.35 -14.89
CA LEU A 159 0.69 8.32 -15.39
C LEU A 159 0.52 8.49 -16.90
N ILE A 160 -0.27 9.49 -17.29
CA ILE A 160 -0.45 9.92 -18.68
C ILE A 160 0.09 11.34 -18.78
N ALA A 161 1.30 11.48 -19.29
CA ALA A 161 2.01 12.76 -19.33
C ALA A 161 2.91 12.86 -20.57
N THR A 162 3.18 14.10 -20.98
CA THR A 162 4.21 14.40 -21.98
C THR A 162 5.17 15.39 -21.35
N PHE A 163 6.41 14.96 -21.14
CA PHE A 163 7.47 15.80 -20.59
C PHE A 163 8.27 16.39 -21.75
N PRO A 164 8.34 17.73 -21.88
CA PRO A 164 9.05 18.34 -23.00
C PRO A 164 10.55 18.03 -22.94
N PRO A 165 11.28 18.13 -24.08
CA PRO A 165 12.73 18.01 -24.10
C PRO A 165 13.37 19.01 -23.12
N SER A 166 14.39 18.57 -22.40
CA SER A 166 15.07 19.28 -21.31
C SER A 166 14.14 19.71 -20.16
N GLY A 167 12.93 19.15 -20.11
CA GLY A 167 12.00 19.30 -19.00
C GLY A 167 12.53 18.59 -17.76
N GLN A 168 12.33 19.19 -16.59
CA GLN A 168 12.67 18.58 -15.30
C GLN A 168 11.41 18.03 -14.64
N VAL A 169 11.52 16.80 -14.12
CA VAL A 169 10.42 16.09 -13.45
C VAL A 169 10.86 15.69 -12.06
N ASP A 170 10.09 16.11 -11.07
CA ASP A 170 10.29 15.81 -9.67
C ASP A 170 9.48 14.58 -9.27
N PHE A 171 10.06 13.73 -8.42
CA PHE A 171 9.42 12.54 -7.86
C PHE A 171 9.52 12.53 -6.35
N GLN A 172 8.47 12.01 -5.70
CA GLN A 172 8.46 11.65 -4.29
C GLN A 172 7.74 10.32 -4.08
N VAL A 173 8.09 9.65 -2.99
CA VAL A 173 7.58 8.33 -2.61
C VAL A 173 7.16 8.37 -1.15
N LYS A 174 6.06 7.72 -0.82
CA LYS A 174 5.58 7.50 0.54
C LYS A 174 5.40 6.01 0.77
N ALA A 175 6.01 5.45 1.82
CA ALA A 175 5.70 4.11 2.30
C ALA A 175 4.39 4.10 3.09
N MET A 176 3.62 3.05 2.90
CA MET A 176 2.33 2.82 3.54
C MET A 176 2.27 1.37 4.01
N ILE A 177 1.89 1.14 5.27
CA ILE A 177 1.64 -0.19 5.81
C ILE A 177 0.16 -0.31 6.12
N GLY A 178 -0.52 -1.22 5.45
CA GLY A 178 -1.96 -1.37 5.60
C GLY A 178 -2.55 -2.21 4.49
N TYR A 179 -3.86 -2.10 4.29
CA TYR A 179 -4.58 -2.83 3.25
C TYR A 179 -5.43 -1.88 2.43
N VAL A 180 -5.68 -2.31 1.20
CA VAL A 180 -6.51 -1.59 0.25
C VAL A 180 -7.79 -2.39 0.08
N HIS A 181 -8.93 -1.74 0.30
CA HIS A 181 -10.24 -2.37 0.16
C HIS A 181 -11.20 -1.45 -0.57
N ARG A 182 -12.28 -2.03 -1.10
CA ARG A 182 -13.39 -1.22 -1.62
C ARG A 182 -14.31 -0.86 -0.46
N ASP A 183 -14.61 0.42 -0.34
CA ASP A 183 -15.75 0.85 0.46
C ASP A 183 -17.02 0.68 -0.40
N PRO A 184 -18.06 -0.02 0.07
CA PRO A 184 -19.31 -0.18 -0.67
C PRO A 184 -19.97 1.15 -1.09
N LEU A 185 -19.70 2.24 -0.36
CA LEU A 185 -20.24 3.56 -0.61
C LEU A 185 -19.31 4.46 -1.43
N ALA A 186 -18.00 4.21 -1.42
CA ALA A 186 -17.05 4.93 -2.25
C ALA A 186 -16.82 4.19 -3.58
N LEU A 187 -16.88 4.90 -4.70
CA LEU A 187 -16.63 4.31 -6.03
C LEU A 187 -15.14 3.97 -6.29
N GLY A 188 -14.30 3.96 -5.24
CA GLY A 188 -12.85 3.83 -5.34
C GLY A 188 -12.28 2.85 -4.32
N TRP A 189 -10.98 2.60 -4.43
CA TRP A 189 -10.24 1.88 -3.40
C TRP A 189 -9.81 2.85 -2.31
N ILE A 190 -9.98 2.43 -1.06
CA ILE A 190 -9.54 3.16 0.12
C ILE A 190 -8.36 2.40 0.73
N PHE A 191 -7.35 3.15 1.14
CA PHE A 191 -6.25 2.62 1.96
C PHE A 191 -6.57 2.83 3.43
N THR A 192 -6.39 1.78 4.22
CA THR A 192 -6.51 1.80 5.68
C THR A 192 -5.21 1.29 6.28
N GLY A 193 -4.57 2.12 7.09
CA GLY A 193 -3.29 1.80 7.72
C GLY A 193 -2.50 3.04 8.14
N GLU A 194 -1.19 2.87 8.27
CA GLU A 194 -0.27 3.94 8.62
C GLU A 194 0.58 4.38 7.42
N GLU A 195 0.93 5.65 7.41
CA GLU A 195 1.67 6.29 6.33
C GLU A 195 2.91 7.00 6.84
N SER A 196 3.99 6.94 6.06
CA SER A 196 5.22 7.70 6.32
C SER A 196 5.10 9.16 5.88
N GLU A 197 6.08 9.97 6.23
CA GLU A 197 6.27 11.26 5.54
C GLU A 197 6.77 11.03 4.10
N TRP A 198 6.46 11.96 3.20
CA TRP A 198 7.01 11.94 1.83
C TRP A 198 8.54 11.97 1.87
N SER A 199 9.15 11.19 0.97
CA SER A 199 10.60 11.21 0.76
C SER A 199 11.10 12.55 0.23
N ASN A 200 12.42 12.74 0.27
CA ASN A 200 13.07 13.86 -0.41
C ASN A 200 12.77 13.83 -1.92
N THR A 201 12.68 15.00 -2.55
CA THR A 201 12.47 15.09 -3.99
C THR A 201 13.69 14.58 -4.76
N GLN A 202 13.46 13.78 -5.79
CA GLN A 202 14.46 13.52 -6.84
C GLN A 202 13.98 14.06 -8.16
N THR A 203 14.90 14.72 -8.85
CA THR A 203 14.63 15.37 -10.13
C THR A 203 15.40 14.64 -11.22
N ILE A 204 14.74 14.40 -12.35
CA ILE A 204 15.39 13.96 -13.59
C ILE A 204 15.19 15.02 -14.66
N THR A 205 16.12 15.07 -15.62
CA THR A 205 15.99 15.91 -16.82
C THR A 205 15.73 15.03 -18.05
N VAL A 206 14.75 15.40 -18.86
CA VAL A 206 14.37 14.66 -20.08
C VAL A 206 15.24 15.13 -21.25
N ASP A 207 16.52 14.72 -21.26
CA ASP A 207 17.51 15.14 -22.27
C ASP A 207 17.81 14.06 -23.31
N GLU A 208 18.32 14.47 -24.46
CA GLU A 208 18.56 13.61 -25.64
C GLU A 208 19.64 12.53 -25.46
N GLY A 209 20.29 12.39 -24.30
CA GLY A 209 21.28 11.31 -24.13
C GLY A 209 21.93 11.20 -22.76
N SER A 210 21.24 11.60 -21.69
CA SER A 210 21.83 11.53 -20.36
C SER A 210 21.45 10.22 -19.66
N VAL A 211 22.45 9.40 -19.32
CA VAL A 211 22.38 8.47 -18.20
C VAL A 211 22.88 9.26 -17.00
N GLU A 212 22.03 10.11 -16.44
CA GLU A 212 22.35 10.74 -15.16
C GLU A 212 22.12 9.72 -14.05
N VAL A 213 23.21 9.35 -13.39
CA VAL A 213 23.14 8.74 -12.06
C VAL A 213 22.86 9.91 -11.11
N PRO A 214 21.69 9.98 -10.46
CA PRO A 214 21.38 11.09 -9.57
C PRO A 214 22.45 11.19 -8.49
N GLU A 215 22.98 12.38 -8.29
CA GLU A 215 23.82 12.68 -7.14
C GLU A 215 22.93 12.51 -5.90
N GLN A 216 23.17 11.47 -5.11
CA GLN A 216 22.43 11.26 -3.87
C GLN A 216 22.57 12.52 -3.03
N SER A 217 21.45 13.22 -2.79
CA SER A 217 21.44 14.35 -1.85
C SER A 217 22.06 13.85 -0.54
N PRO A 218 23.08 14.53 0.01
CA PRO A 218 23.71 14.12 1.26
C PRO A 218 22.62 14.00 2.31
N VAL A 219 22.40 12.78 2.81
CA VAL A 219 21.55 12.57 3.99
C VAL A 219 22.24 13.31 5.11
N ASP A 220 21.65 14.41 5.58
CA ASP A 220 22.15 15.13 6.75
C ASP A 220 22.05 14.18 7.95
N PRO A 221 23.18 13.69 8.51
CA PRO A 221 23.15 12.71 9.60
C PRO A 221 22.57 13.29 10.90
N ALA A 222 22.22 14.59 10.93
CA ALA A 222 21.66 15.26 12.10
C ALA A 222 20.17 15.01 12.36
N GLN A 223 19.41 14.37 11.46
CA GLN A 223 18.04 13.92 11.73
C GLN A 223 17.96 12.42 12.08
N SER A 224 18.88 11.94 12.93
CA SER A 224 18.57 10.80 13.79
C SER A 224 17.68 11.30 14.93
N SER A 225 16.37 11.42 14.68
CA SER A 225 15.43 11.47 15.79
C SER A 225 15.59 10.17 16.57
N THR A 226 16.13 10.33 17.77
CA THR A 226 16.22 9.27 18.77
C THR A 226 14.79 8.89 19.15
N GLN A 227 14.13 8.05 18.37
CA GLN A 227 12.98 7.31 18.84
C GLN A 227 13.51 6.00 19.43
N ASN A 228 14.06 6.17 20.63
CA ASN A 228 14.30 5.07 21.55
C ASN A 228 12.92 4.58 22.04
N GLN A 229 12.21 3.86 21.17
CA GLN A 229 11.05 3.06 21.57
C GLN A 229 11.49 1.61 21.54
N PHE A 230 12.39 1.29 22.48
CA PHE A 230 12.29 0.02 23.19
C PHE A 230 10.92 0.06 23.87
N GLY A 231 9.88 -0.28 23.12
CA GLY A 231 8.64 -0.75 23.70
C GLY A 231 9.06 -1.89 24.59
N ALA A 232 9.09 -1.64 25.89
CA ALA A 232 9.00 -2.71 26.85
C ALA A 232 7.89 -3.62 26.32
N GLN A 233 8.25 -4.85 25.96
CA GLN A 233 7.29 -5.93 26.07
C GLN A 233 6.83 -5.83 27.51
N SER A 234 5.69 -5.17 27.73
CA SER A 234 4.92 -5.35 28.93
C SER A 234 4.65 -6.83 28.91
N ALA A 235 5.49 -7.59 29.62
CA ALA A 235 5.09 -8.87 30.15
C ALA A 235 3.80 -8.53 30.88
N VAL A 236 2.67 -8.86 30.24
CA VAL A 236 1.37 -8.90 30.86
C VAL A 236 1.54 -9.93 31.96
N THR A 237 1.98 -9.46 33.11
CA THR A 237 1.81 -10.16 34.35
C THR A 237 0.31 -10.18 34.52
N HIS A 238 -0.27 -11.33 34.20
CA HIS A 238 -1.61 -11.67 34.65
C HIS A 238 -1.62 -11.42 36.16
N SER A 239 -2.15 -10.27 36.55
CA SER A 239 -2.65 -10.03 37.89
C SER A 239 -3.82 -11.00 38.07
N GLY A 240 -3.47 -12.24 38.42
CA GLY A 240 -4.41 -13.22 38.92
C GLY A 240 -5.15 -12.57 40.08
N ILE A 241 -6.46 -12.44 39.91
CA ILE A 241 -7.36 -12.05 40.99
C ILE A 241 -7.08 -13.03 42.15
N PRO A 242 -6.66 -12.56 43.33
CA PRO A 242 -6.40 -13.44 44.46
C PRO A 242 -7.70 -14.17 44.82
N TRP A 243 -7.61 -15.50 44.93
CA TRP A 243 -8.68 -16.45 45.23
C TRP A 243 -9.23 -16.35 46.66
N THR A 244 -9.22 -15.17 47.28
CA THR A 244 -9.76 -14.94 48.62
C THR A 244 -11.08 -14.20 48.52
N GLU A 245 -12.14 -14.93 48.16
CA GLU A 245 -13.47 -14.82 48.78
C GLU A 245 -14.41 -15.88 48.18
N ILE A 246 -14.11 -17.15 48.50
CA ILE A 246 -15.12 -18.21 48.47
C ILE A 246 -15.96 -18.04 49.74
N GLY A 247 -17.01 -17.23 49.63
CA GLY A 247 -18.08 -17.12 50.62
C GLY A 247 -19.03 -18.30 50.53
N LEU A 248 -18.78 -19.29 51.39
CA LEU A 248 -19.67 -20.39 51.77
C LEU A 248 -21.14 -19.93 51.93
N PHE A 249 -22.09 -20.59 51.25
CA PHE A 249 -23.38 -20.99 51.83
C PHE A 249 -23.99 -22.12 50.99
N ALA A 250 -23.55 -23.35 51.29
CA ALA A 250 -24.49 -24.46 51.34
C ALA A 250 -25.18 -24.37 52.71
N LEU A 251 -26.51 -24.50 52.79
CA LEU A 251 -27.21 -25.15 53.90
C LEU A 251 -28.73 -25.26 53.62
N PHE A 252 -29.20 -26.50 53.76
CA PHE A 252 -30.58 -27.02 53.84
C PHE A 252 -31.44 -26.96 52.56
N SER A 253 -31.58 -28.02 51.77
CA SER A 253 -32.17 -29.35 52.04
C SER A 253 -33.68 -29.32 52.33
N GLY A 254 -34.43 -30.07 51.51
CA GLY A 254 -35.48 -30.94 52.05
C GLY A 254 -36.91 -30.72 51.57
N ILE A 255 -37.38 -31.73 50.83
CA ILE A 255 -38.65 -32.45 51.04
C ILE A 255 -39.88 -31.96 50.24
N ILE A 256 -40.28 -32.89 49.34
CA ILE A 256 -41.52 -33.11 48.56
C ILE A 256 -41.60 -32.42 47.19
#